data_AF-A0A2H6JCV7-F1
#
_entry.id   AF-A0A2H6JCV7-F1
#
_cell.length_a   1.000
_cell.length_b   1.000
_cell.length_c   1.000
_cell.angle_alpha   90.00
_cell.angle_beta   90.00
_cell.angle_gamma   90.00
#
_symmetry.space_group_name_H-M   'P 1'
#
loop_
_entity.id
_entity.type
_entity.pdbx_description
1 polymer ?
#
loop_
_entity_poly.entity_id
_entity_poly.type
_entity_poly.pdbx_seq_one_letter_code
_entity_poly.pdbx_strand_id
1 'polypeptide(L)'
;MKVSNLDAACATLGHELGTSGQKPKDTENSLTKALGVLEEQGVYAMFLYLHAREKEFGKSTSKKLMEFLRQNVPGNWSADKDNEPFGDLQDLAKNLDNLLFARDLLHQALVYARYHAKAAGAGTDREGACK
;
A
#
# COMPACT_ATOMS: atom_id res chain seq x y z
N MET A 1 -16.97 6.43 -15.93
CA MET A 1 -15.98 5.65 -15.18
C MET A 1 -14.97 5.13 -16.18
N LYS A 2 -13.71 5.55 -16.12
CA LYS A 2 -12.68 5.02 -17.02
C LYS A 2 -12.43 3.58 -16.55
N VAL A 3 -12.82 2.59 -17.34
CA VAL A 3 -12.59 1.18 -16.99
C VAL A 3 -11.10 0.92 -17.19
N SER A 4 -10.31 1.14 -16.14
CA SER A 4 -8.91 0.73 -16.07
C SER A 4 -8.82 -0.69 -15.53
N ASN A 5 -7.91 -1.48 -16.08
CA ASN A 5 -7.56 -2.77 -15.52
C ASN A 5 -7.04 -2.58 -14.09
N LEU A 6 -7.72 -3.17 -13.10
CA LEU A 6 -7.39 -3.02 -11.68
C LEU A 6 -6.03 -3.62 -11.32
N ASP A 7 -5.65 -4.74 -11.94
CA ASP A 7 -4.33 -5.34 -11.73
C ASP A 7 -3.22 -4.41 -12.23
N ALA A 8 -3.39 -3.79 -13.40
CA ALA A 8 -2.44 -2.79 -13.91
C ALA A 8 -2.35 -1.55 -12.99
N ALA A 9 -3.47 -1.16 -12.39
CA ALA A 9 -3.51 -0.07 -11.42
C ALA A 9 -2.78 -0.44 -10.12
N CYS A 10 -2.97 -1.67 -9.62
CA CYS A 10 -2.19 -2.23 -8.52
C CYS A 10 -0.69 -2.28 -8.84
N ALA A 11 -0.31 -2.66 -10.05
CA ALA A 11 1.09 -2.70 -10.47
C ALA A 11 1.72 -1.29 -10.52
N THR A 12 0.98 -0.29 -10.99
CA THR A 12 1.44 1.11 -11.02
C THR A 12 1.63 1.66 -9.61
N LEU A 13 0.64 1.47 -8.73
CA LEU A 13 0.78 1.82 -7.31
C LEU A 13 1.93 1.06 -6.67
N GLY A 14 2.06 -0.23 -6.98
CA GLY A 14 3.13 -1.07 -6.50
C GLY A 14 4.51 -0.52 -6.87
N HIS A 15 4.72 -0.16 -8.13
CA HIS A 15 5.94 0.48 -8.59
C HIS A 15 6.26 1.73 -7.76
N GLU A 16 5.31 2.65 -7.64
CA GLU A 16 5.49 3.88 -6.90
C GLU A 16 5.86 3.64 -5.42
N LEU A 17 5.19 2.71 -4.75
CA LEU A 17 5.45 2.40 -3.35
C LEU A 17 6.83 1.74 -3.19
N GLY A 18 7.14 0.78 -4.05
CA GLY A 18 8.39 0.02 -4.03
C GLY A 18 9.64 0.86 -4.30
N THR A 19 9.50 1.99 -5.00
CA THR A 19 10.61 2.91 -5.28
C THR A 19 10.60 4.19 -4.44
N SER A 20 9.61 4.36 -3.55
CA SER A 20 9.45 5.61 -2.78
C SER A 20 10.35 5.75 -1.55
N GLY A 21 10.93 4.66 -1.05
CA GLY A 21 11.80 4.71 0.13
C GLY A 21 13.27 4.96 -0.22
N GLN A 22 14.03 5.39 0.79
CA GLN A 22 15.43 5.79 0.60
C GLN A 22 16.37 4.61 0.31
N LYS A 23 16.04 3.42 0.84
CA LYS A 23 16.83 2.20 0.66
C LYS A 23 15.93 1.06 0.24
N PRO A 24 16.20 0.39 -0.89
CA PRO A 24 15.35 -0.69 -1.39
C PRO A 24 15.07 -1.79 -0.37
N LYS A 25 16.08 -2.20 0.39
CA LYS A 25 15.94 -3.27 1.41
C LYS A 25 15.07 -2.86 2.60
N ASP A 26 15.16 -1.60 3.03
CA ASP A 26 14.32 -1.10 4.12
C ASP A 26 12.87 -0.99 3.65
N THR A 27 12.66 -0.49 2.41
CA THR A 27 11.34 -0.45 1.77
C THR A 27 10.73 -1.85 1.61
N GLU A 28 11.50 -2.82 1.14
CA GLU A 28 11.06 -4.22 1.02
C GLU A 28 10.62 -4.77 2.39
N ASN A 29 11.40 -4.52 3.45
CA ASN A 29 11.07 -4.96 4.81
C ASN A 29 9.79 -4.31 5.34
N SER A 30 9.63 -3.00 5.18
CA SER A 30 8.45 -2.25 5.61
C SER A 30 7.19 -2.75 4.88
N LEU A 31 7.27 -2.92 3.55
CA LEU A 31 6.17 -3.44 2.74
C LEU A 31 5.82 -4.90 3.11
N THR A 32 6.82 -5.73 3.38
CA THR A 32 6.60 -7.13 3.81
C THR A 32 5.87 -7.19 5.14
N LYS A 33 6.25 -6.34 6.11
CA LYS A 33 5.56 -6.27 7.40
C LYS A 33 4.13 -5.74 7.26
N ALA A 34 3.93 -4.68 6.48
CA ALA A 34 2.60 -4.14 6.21
C ALA A 34 1.67 -5.18 5.56
N LEU A 35 2.19 -5.95 4.60
CA LEU A 35 1.46 -7.05 3.97
C LEU A 35 1.11 -8.15 4.98
N GLY A 36 2.05 -8.56 5.84
CA GLY A 36 1.77 -9.54 6.90
C GLY A 36 0.68 -9.07 7.87
N VAL A 37 0.68 -7.79 8.25
CA VAL A 37 -0.39 -7.23 9.09
C VAL A 37 -1.74 -7.21 8.34
N LEU A 38 -1.74 -6.88 7.04
CA LEU A 38 -2.96 -6.91 6.22
C LEU A 38 -3.56 -8.32 6.13
N GLU A 39 -2.72 -9.33 5.95
CA GLU A 39 -3.15 -10.72 5.79
C GLU A 39 -3.70 -11.31 7.09
N GLU A 40 -3.03 -11.04 8.22
CA GLU A 40 -3.32 -11.64 9.52
C GLU A 40 -4.36 -10.85 10.34
N GLN A 41 -4.33 -9.51 10.25
CA GLN A 41 -5.09 -8.61 11.13
C GLN A 41 -6.07 -7.70 10.38
N GLY A 42 -5.97 -7.65 9.05
CA GLY A 42 -6.89 -6.92 8.19
C GLY A 42 -6.51 -5.46 7.92
N VAL A 43 -7.38 -4.78 7.17
CA VAL A 43 -7.11 -3.45 6.57
C VAL A 43 -6.83 -2.40 7.65
N TYR A 44 -7.68 -2.28 8.67
CA TYR A 44 -7.53 -1.27 9.71
C TYR A 44 -6.20 -1.40 10.46
N ALA A 45 -5.83 -2.63 10.83
CA ALA A 45 -4.58 -2.90 11.53
C ALA A 45 -3.35 -2.55 10.68
N MET A 46 -3.39 -2.80 9.36
CA MET A 46 -2.30 -2.43 8.46
C MET A 46 -2.09 -0.91 8.40
N PHE A 47 -3.18 -0.13 8.29
CA PHE A 47 -3.08 1.33 8.32
C PHE A 47 -2.57 1.86 9.66
N LEU A 48 -3.03 1.27 10.77
CA LEU A 48 -2.51 1.60 12.10
C LEU A 48 -1.01 1.29 12.23
N TYR A 49 -0.56 0.14 11.69
CA TYR A 49 0.84 -0.24 11.64
C TYR A 49 1.68 0.79 10.88
N LEU A 50 1.25 1.17 9.67
CA LEU A 50 1.95 2.18 8.86
C LEU A 50 2.10 3.50 9.62
N HIS A 51 1.01 4.00 10.22
CA HIS A 51 1.04 5.23 10.99
C HIS A 51 1.93 5.16 12.23
N ALA A 52 1.90 4.04 12.97
CA ALA A 52 2.60 3.93 14.25
C ALA A 52 4.08 3.56 14.11
N ARG A 53 4.46 2.79 13.07
CA ARG A 53 5.78 2.14 12.98
C ARG A 53 6.67 2.66 11.85
N GLU A 54 6.09 3.14 10.75
CA GLU A 54 6.83 3.42 9.51
C GLU A 54 7.14 4.91 9.28
N LYS A 55 6.84 5.79 10.26
CA LYS A 55 7.17 7.22 10.23
C LYS A 55 6.71 7.90 8.92
N GLU A 56 7.58 8.68 8.26
CA GLU A 56 7.28 9.39 7.01
C GLU A 56 6.96 8.45 5.84
N PHE A 57 7.64 7.29 5.76
CA PHE A 57 7.31 6.26 4.77
C PHE A 57 5.89 5.72 4.98
N GLY A 58 5.52 5.48 6.25
CA GLY A 58 4.19 5.07 6.65
C GLY A 58 3.11 6.08 6.26
N LYS A 59 3.33 7.37 6.55
CA LYS A 59 2.40 8.45 6.16
C LYS A 59 2.22 8.54 4.64
N SER A 60 3.32 8.54 3.88
CA SER A 60 3.29 8.62 2.42
C SER A 60 2.58 7.41 1.81
N THR A 61 2.90 6.21 2.29
CA THR A 61 2.29 4.95 1.85
C THR A 61 0.79 4.94 2.17
N SER A 62 0.41 5.27 3.40
CA SER A 62 -0.98 5.36 3.86
C SER A 62 -1.80 6.30 2.95
N LYS A 63 -1.27 7.49 2.66
CA LYS A 63 -1.93 8.46 1.77
C LYS A 63 -2.18 7.91 0.38
N LYS A 64 -1.18 7.28 -0.25
CA LYS A 64 -1.30 6.69 -1.59
C LYS A 64 -2.28 5.51 -1.63
N LEU A 65 -2.25 4.65 -0.62
CA LEU A 65 -3.20 3.53 -0.50
C LEU A 65 -4.64 4.04 -0.34
N MET A 66 -4.88 5.07 0.48
CA MET A 66 -6.21 5.67 0.60
C MET A 66 -6.69 6.31 -0.70
N GLU A 67 -5.82 7.04 -1.39
CA GLU A 67 -6.16 7.61 -2.69
C GLU A 67 -6.55 6.52 -3.69
N PHE A 68 -5.80 5.41 -3.71
CA PHE A 68 -6.10 4.27 -4.55
C PHE A 68 -7.46 3.63 -4.22
N LEU A 69 -7.76 3.43 -2.93
CA LEU A 69 -9.07 2.91 -2.50
C LEU A 69 -10.22 3.83 -2.91
N ARG A 70 -10.07 5.14 -2.69
CA ARG A 70 -11.10 6.14 -3.05
C ARG A 70 -11.42 6.15 -4.54
N GLN A 71 -10.44 5.82 -5.38
CA GLN A 71 -10.61 5.77 -6.84
C GLN A 71 -11.25 4.47 -7.33
N ASN A 72 -11.04 3.36 -6.63
CA ASN A 72 -11.36 2.02 -7.16
C ASN A 72 -12.41 1.25 -6.35
N VAL A 73 -12.66 1.62 -5.10
CA VAL A 73 -13.60 0.95 -4.20
C VAL A 73 -14.80 1.85 -3.92
N PRO A 74 -16.04 1.36 -4.11
CA PRO A 74 -17.23 2.08 -3.67
C PRO A 74 -17.18 2.35 -2.17
N GLY A 75 -17.44 3.58 -1.76
CA GLY A 75 -17.39 3.94 -0.34
C GLY A 75 -17.89 5.35 -0.08
N ASN A 76 -18.25 5.60 1.18
CA ASN A 76 -18.53 6.93 1.67
C ASN A 76 -17.21 7.55 2.14
N TRP A 77 -16.49 8.15 1.20
CA TRP A 77 -15.17 8.72 1.46
C TRP A 77 -15.28 10.19 1.89
N SER A 78 -14.52 10.58 2.90
CA SER A 78 -14.36 11.99 3.27
C SER A 78 -13.87 12.82 2.09
N ALA A 79 -14.45 14.01 1.93
CA ALA A 79 -13.99 14.99 0.94
C ALA A 79 -12.60 15.55 1.29
N ASP A 80 -12.25 15.58 2.58
CA ASP A 80 -10.93 15.96 3.05
C ASP A 80 -9.96 14.81 2.85
N LYS A 81 -9.10 14.95 1.84
CA LYS A 81 -8.10 13.94 1.46
C LYS A 81 -6.89 13.92 2.40
N ASP A 82 -6.71 14.95 3.22
CA ASP A 82 -5.58 15.08 4.15
C ASP A 82 -5.93 14.63 5.57
N ASN A 83 -7.20 14.31 5.84
CA ASN A 83 -7.60 13.71 7.11
C ASN A 83 -6.99 12.30 7.30
N GLU A 84 -6.86 11.88 8.57
CA GLU A 84 -6.42 10.54 8.91
C GLU A 84 -7.36 9.47 8.33
N PRO A 85 -6.83 8.31 7.90
CA PRO A 85 -7.62 7.31 7.17
C PRO A 85 -8.69 6.63 8.02
N PHE A 86 -8.62 6.73 9.36
CA PHE A 86 -9.37 5.85 10.26
C PHE A 86 -10.88 6.04 10.21
N GLY A 87 -11.38 7.25 9.98
CA GLY A 87 -12.83 7.49 9.80
C GLY A 87 -13.36 6.80 8.53
N ASP A 88 -12.66 7.00 7.41
CA ASP A 88 -12.98 6.36 6.14
C ASP A 88 -12.91 4.83 6.22
N LEU A 89 -11.93 4.29 6.96
CA LEU A 89 -11.79 2.84 7.16
C LEU A 89 -12.91 2.26 8.03
N GLN A 90 -13.39 2.99 9.04
CA GLN A 90 -14.56 2.60 9.83
C GLN A 90 -15.82 2.59 8.97
N ASP A 91 -15.99 3.59 8.10
CA ASP A 91 -17.11 3.65 7.15
C ASP A 91 -17.04 2.53 6.12
N LEU A 92 -15.86 2.23 5.58
CA LEU A 92 -15.62 1.10 4.67
C LEU A 92 -16.02 -0.22 5.33
N ALA A 93 -15.70 -0.42 6.61
CA ALA A 93 -16.01 -1.64 7.34
C ALA A 93 -17.51 -1.89 7.57
N LYS A 94 -18.37 -0.88 7.36
CA LYS A 94 -19.83 -1.06 7.40
C LYS A 94 -20.37 -1.88 6.23
N ASN A 95 -19.59 -2.02 5.15
CA ASN A 95 -19.93 -2.86 4.00
C ASN A 95 -18.85 -3.93 3.81
N LEU A 96 -19.22 -5.19 4.07
CA LEU A 96 -18.29 -6.31 4.03
C LEU A 96 -17.68 -6.53 2.63
N ASP A 97 -18.49 -6.43 1.57
CA ASP A 97 -18.03 -6.66 0.20
C ASP A 97 -16.98 -5.63 -0.21
N ASN A 98 -17.21 -4.35 0.10
CA ASN A 98 -16.26 -3.28 -0.16
C ASN A 98 -14.98 -3.44 0.68
N LEU A 99 -15.10 -3.89 1.93
CA LEU A 99 -13.96 -4.15 2.79
C LEU A 99 -13.09 -5.29 2.25
N LEU A 100 -13.70 -6.40 1.83
CA LEU A 100 -12.99 -7.54 1.24
C LEU A 100 -12.34 -7.15 -0.10
N PHE A 101 -13.06 -6.40 -0.93
CA PHE A 101 -12.52 -5.90 -2.19
C PHE A 101 -11.33 -4.95 -1.97
N ALA A 102 -11.42 -4.04 -0.99
CA ALA A 102 -10.30 -3.19 -0.60
C ALA A 102 -9.09 -4.02 -0.12
N ARG A 103 -9.31 -5.05 0.70
CA ARG A 103 -8.24 -5.96 1.15
C ARG A 103 -7.53 -6.59 -0.04
N ASP A 104 -8.26 -7.13 -1.02
CA ASP A 104 -7.67 -7.82 -2.17
C ASP A 104 -6.86 -6.86 -3.05
N LEU A 105 -7.38 -5.65 -3.29
CA LEU A 105 -6.67 -4.60 -4.02
C LEU A 105 -5.38 -4.16 -3.33
N LEU A 106 -5.43 -3.95 -2.01
CA LEU A 106 -4.26 -3.58 -1.22
C LEU A 106 -3.22 -4.71 -1.18
N HIS A 107 -3.67 -5.96 -1.05
CA HIS A 107 -2.79 -7.12 -1.09
C HIS A 107 -2.03 -7.17 -2.42
N GLN A 108 -2.74 -7.09 -3.55
CA GLN A 108 -2.13 -7.12 -4.87
C GLN A 108 -1.14 -5.97 -5.09
N ALA A 109 -1.51 -4.75 -4.68
CA ALA A 109 -0.62 -3.59 -4.80
C ALA A 109 0.64 -3.72 -3.93
N LEU A 110 0.51 -4.20 -2.69
CA LEU A 110 1.64 -4.40 -1.78
C LEU A 110 2.56 -5.54 -2.23
N VAL A 111 2.01 -6.60 -2.85
CA VAL A 111 2.81 -7.66 -3.48
C VAL A 111 3.66 -7.08 -4.60
N TYR A 112 3.07 -6.33 -5.54
CA TYR A 112 3.85 -5.65 -6.59
C TYR A 112 4.88 -4.69 -5.99
N ALA A 113 4.52 -3.91 -4.97
CA ALA A 113 5.43 -3.00 -4.30
C ALA A 113 6.65 -3.70 -3.72
N ARG A 114 6.44 -4.82 -3.02
CA ARG A 114 7.52 -5.62 -2.46
C ARG A 114 8.47 -6.13 -3.56
N TYR A 115 7.94 -6.59 -4.69
CA TYR A 115 8.78 -7.06 -5.80
C TYR A 115 9.54 -5.92 -6.49
N HIS A 116 8.97 -4.73 -6.61
CA HIS A 116 9.69 -3.57 -7.11
C HIS A 116 10.84 -3.15 -6.18
N ALA A 117 10.60 -3.12 -4.86
CA ALA A 117 11.64 -2.84 -3.87
C ALA A 117 12.76 -3.89 -3.92
N LYS A 118 12.39 -5.18 -3.99
CA LYS A 118 13.33 -6.29 -4.10
C LYS A 118 14.19 -6.23 -5.37
N ALA A 119 13.58 -5.91 -6.51
CA ALA A 119 14.30 -5.77 -7.78
C ALA A 119 15.29 -4.61 -7.74
N ALA A 120 14.92 -3.49 -7.12
CA ALA A 120 15.81 -2.35 -6.93
C ALA A 120 17.01 -2.71 -6.02
N GLY A 121 16.80 -3.49 -4.95
CA GLY A 121 17.89 -3.97 -4.08
C GLY A 121 18.83 -4.98 -4.75
N ALA A 122 18.28 -5.90 -5.56
CA ALA A 122 19.10 -6.86 -6.30
C ALA A 122 20.01 -6.19 -7.34
N GLY A 123 19.59 -5.05 -7.91
CA GLY A 123 20.42 -4.22 -8.78
C GLY A 123 21.63 -3.63 -8.04
N THR A 124 21.40 -3.05 -6.86
CA THR A 124 22.48 -2.45 -6.05
C THR A 124 23.50 -3.47 -5.56
N ASP A 125 23.04 -4.67 -5.19
CA ASP A 125 23.93 -5.73 -4.69
C ASP A 125 24.85 -6.29 -5.79
N ARG A 126 24.37 -6.34 -7.04
CA ARG A 126 25.16 -6.80 -8.20
C ARG A 126 26.23 -5.78 -8.63
N GLU A 127 25.94 -4.48 -8.59
CA GLU A 127 26.94 -3.44 -8.89
C GLU A 127 28.03 -3.35 -7.81
N GLY A 128 27.71 -3.62 -6.56
CA GLY A 128 28.68 -3.66 -5.46
C GLY A 128 29.62 -4.87 -5.50
N ALA A 129 29.17 -6.00 -6.05
CA ALA A 129 29.98 -7.23 -6.15
C ALA A 129 30.97 -7.26 -7.33
N CYS A 130 30.88 -6.29 -8.24
CA CYS A 130 31.75 -6.19 -9.42
C CYS A 130 32.88 -5.14 -9.25
N LYS A 131 33.09 -4.64 -8.03
CA LYS A 131 34.20 -3.75 -7.64
C LYS A 131 35.13 -4.47 -6.67
#